data_AF-A0A225V608-F1
#
_entry.id   AF-A0A225V608-F1
#
_cell.length_a   1.000
_cell.length_b   1.000
_cell.length_c   1.000
_cell.angle_alpha   90.00
_cell.angle_beta   90.00
_cell.angle_gamma   90.00
#
_symmetry.space_group_name_H-M   'P 1'
#
loop_
_entity.id
_entity.type
_entity.pdbx_description
1 polymer ?
#
loop_
_entity_poly.entity_id
_entity_poly.type
_entity_poly.pdbx_seq_one_letter_code
_entity_poly.pdbx_strand_id
1 'polypeptide(L)' 'PRSIKEAHNSPHAKQSECAIQTEYNALLSYNTWEIVPLPRGRRALGCIWLFDVKYNADGTVDRFTARLVVQGNTQLYG' A
#
# COMPACT_ATOMS: atom_id res chain seq x y z
N PRO A 1 1.65 5.38 10.13
CA PRO A 1 2.57 4.21 10.07
C PRO A 1 3.12 4.08 8.65
N ARG A 2 4.39 3.72 8.48
CA ARG A 2 5.03 3.59 7.15
C ARG A 2 5.37 2.14 6.79
N SER A 3 4.93 1.20 7.64
CA SER A 3 5.11 -0.23 7.43
C SER A 3 3.89 -1.00 7.91
N ILE A 4 3.66 -2.18 7.33
CA ILE A 4 2.60 -3.11 7.75
C ILE A 4 2.77 -3.46 9.25
N LYS A 5 4.01 -3.66 9.71
CA LYS A 5 4.32 -4.01 11.10
C LYS A 5 3.87 -2.90 12.07
N GLU A 6 4.15 -1.65 11.75
CA GLU A 6 3.68 -0.51 12.55
C GLU A 6 2.16 -0.38 12.52
N ALA A 7 1.52 -0.67 11.38
CA ALA A 7 0.08 -0.61 11.24
C ALA A 7 -0.62 -1.67 12.11
N HIS A 8 -0.15 -2.92 12.12
CA HIS A 8 -0.69 -3.99 12.97
C HIS A 8 -0.50 -3.76 14.47
N ASN A 9 0.57 -3.05 14.87
CA ASN A 9 0.80 -2.71 16.28
C ASN A 9 0.03 -1.46 16.73
N SER A 10 -0.71 -0.80 15.83
CA SER A 10 -1.49 0.39 16.16
C SER A 10 -2.91 0.05 16.62
N PRO A 11 -3.57 0.94 17.39
CA PRO A 11 -4.99 0.78 17.73
C PRO A 11 -5.92 0.70 16.51
N HIS A 12 -5.45 1.14 15.35
CA HIS A 12 -6.17 1.13 14.07
C HIS A 12 -5.76 -0.01 13.14
N ALA A 13 -5.24 -1.11 13.69
CA ALA A 13 -4.78 -2.28 12.92
C ALA A 13 -5.86 -2.82 11.98
N LYS A 14 -7.08 -3.03 12.48
CA LYS A 14 -8.21 -3.54 11.69
C LYS A 14 -8.56 -2.61 10.52
N GLN A 15 -8.60 -1.30 10.77
CA GLN A 15 -8.90 -0.31 9.74
C GLN A 15 -7.78 -0.25 8.68
N SER A 16 -6.54 -0.43 9.10
CA SER A 16 -5.38 -0.50 8.20
C SER A 16 -5.43 -1.76 7.31
N GLU A 17 -5.80 -2.91 7.87
CA GLU A 17 -6.02 -4.15 7.10
C GLU A 17 -7.14 -4.00 6.07
N CYS A 18 -8.28 -3.42 6.46
CA CYS A 18 -9.37 -3.13 5.52
C CYS A 18 -8.93 -2.18 4.39
N ALA A 19 -8.12 -1.17 4.72
CA ALA A 19 -7.59 -0.23 3.73
C ALA A 19 -6.62 -0.92 2.74
N ILE A 20 -5.77 -1.83 3.21
CA ILE A 20 -4.88 -2.66 2.36
C ILE A 20 -5.73 -3.52 1.41
N GLN A 21 -6.74 -4.22 1.92
CA GLN A 21 -7.57 -5.10 1.10
C GLN A 21 -8.34 -4.31 0.03
N THR A 22 -8.81 -3.10 0.38
CA THR A 22 -9.49 -2.20 -0.55
C THR A 22 -8.56 -1.79 -1.69
N GLU A 23 -7.34 -1.36 -1.37
CA GLU A 23 -6.34 -1.00 -2.38
C GLU A 23 -5.93 -2.19 -3.24
N TYR A 24 -5.69 -3.36 -2.64
CA TYR A 24 -5.34 -4.57 -3.36
C TYR A 24 -6.43 -4.98 -4.37
N ASN A 25 -7.69 -4.97 -3.95
CA ASN A 25 -8.82 -5.28 -4.83
C ASN A 25 -8.96 -4.25 -5.95
N ALA A 26 -8.70 -2.96 -5.66
CA ALA A 26 -8.71 -1.91 -6.67
C ALA A 26 -7.59 -2.10 -7.70
N LEU A 27 -6.37 -2.43 -7.26
CA LEU A 27 -5.24 -2.72 -8.16
C LEU A 27 -5.56 -3.88 -9.11
N LEU A 28 -6.22 -4.92 -8.60
CA LEU A 28 -6.68 -6.05 -9.42
C LEU A 28 -7.82 -5.66 -10.38
N SER A 29 -8.77 -4.81 -9.94
CA SER A 29 -9.93 -4.46 -10.77
C SER A 29 -9.60 -3.49 -11.91
N TYR A 30 -8.60 -2.63 -11.74
CA TYR A 30 -8.22 -1.67 -12.78
C TYR A 30 -7.53 -2.31 -13.99
N ASN A 31 -7.15 -3.59 -13.94
CA ASN A 31 -6.47 -4.31 -15.01
C ASN A 31 -5.18 -3.62 -15.54
N THR A 32 -4.67 -2.64 -14.80
CA THR A 32 -3.40 -1.94 -15.08
C THR A 32 -2.21 -2.60 -14.40
N TRP A 33 -2.47 -3.55 -13.50
CA TRP A 33 -1.47 -4.30 -12.74
C TRP A 33 -1.70 -5.79 -12.91
N GLU A 34 -0.68 -6.50 -13.36
CA GLU A 34 -0.67 -7.96 -13.41
C GLU A 34 0.33 -8.48 -12.38
N ILE A 35 -0.09 -9.47 -11.59
CA ILE A 35 0.81 -10.19 -10.69
C ILE A 35 1.58 -11.21 -11.55
N VAL A 36 2.83 -10.89 -11.86
CA VAL A 36 3.71 -11.75 -12.67
C VAL A 36 4.81 -12.39 -11.81
N PRO A 37 5.28 -13.61 -12.16
CA PRO A 37 6.46 -14.18 -11.55
C PRO A 37 7.69 -13.32 -11.82
N LEU A 38 8.61 -13.24 -10.84
CA LEU A 38 9.85 -12.49 -11.01
C LEU A 38 10.70 -13.13 -12.14
N PRO A 39 11.06 -12.38 -13.20
CA PRO A 39 11.89 -12.92 -14.29
C PRO A 39 13.26 -13.37 -13.80
N ARG A 40 13.78 -14.45 -14.39
CA ARG A 40 15.09 -15.01 -14.02
C ARG A 40 16.20 -13.97 -14.20
N GLY A 41 17.05 -13.82 -13.19
CA GLY A 41 18.17 -12.88 -13.21
C GLY A 41 17.79 -11.41 -12.95
N ARG A 42 16.53 -11.11 -12.68
CA ARG A 42 16.08 -9.79 -12.22
C ARG A 42 15.91 -9.78 -10.71
N ARG A 43 16.05 -8.60 -10.10
CA ARG A 43 15.77 -8.36 -8.69
C ARG A 43 14.51 -7.52 -8.57
N ALA A 44 13.53 -7.98 -7.79
CA ALA A 44 12.34 -7.20 -7.52
C ALA A 44 12.72 -5.90 -6.80
N LEU A 45 12.06 -4.80 -7.15
CA LEU A 45 12.16 -3.58 -6.38
C LEU A 45 11.42 -3.76 -5.06
N GLY A 46 11.97 -3.19 -3.99
CA GLY A 46 11.26 -3.11 -2.72
C GLY A 46 9.99 -2.28 -2.88
N CYS A 47 8.96 -2.61 -2.10
CA CYS A 47 7.75 -1.81 -2.01
C CYS A 47 7.41 -1.57 -0.54
N ILE A 48 6.71 -0.47 -0.28
CA ILE A 48 6.26 -0.08 1.05
C ILE A 48 4.78 0.27 1.00
N TRP A 49 4.12 0.10 2.15
CA TRP A 49 2.75 0.54 2.35
C TRP A 49 2.74 1.88 3.06
N LEU A 50 2.07 2.85 2.46
CA LEU A 50 1.79 4.14 3.05
C LEU A 50 0.36 4.14 3.57
N PHE A 51 0.20 4.52 4.84
CA PHE A 51 -1.10 4.63 5.49
C PHE A 51 -1.39 6.08 5.82
N ASP A 52 -2.60 6.52 5.51
CA ASP A 52 -3.06 7.88 5.76
C ASP A 52 -4.52 7.87 6.25
N VAL A 53 -4.88 8.85 7.07
CA VAL A 53 -6.24 9.01 7.62
C VAL A 53 -6.84 10.26 7.01
N LYS A 54 -7.97 10.11 6.33
CA LYS A 54 -8.76 11.23 5.84
C LYS A 54 -9.72 11.68 6.92
N TYR A 55 -9.79 13.00 7.09
CA TYR A 55 -10.63 13.65 8.08
C TYR A 55 -11.68 14.50 7.35
N ASN A 56 -12.88 14.54 7.91
CA ASN A 56 -13.93 15.46 7.52
C ASN A 56 -13.58 16.90 7.92
N ALA A 57 -14.32 17.88 7.39
CA ALA A 57 -14.13 19.30 7.71
C ALA A 57 -14.35 19.62 9.20
N ASP A 58 -15.12 18.80 9.91
CA ASP A 58 -15.37 18.88 11.35
C ASP A 58 -14.27 18.20 12.20
N GLY A 59 -13.24 17.63 11.57
CA GLY A 59 -12.14 16.94 12.22
C GLY A 59 -12.42 15.47 12.60
N THR A 60 -13.61 14.95 12.29
CA THR A 60 -13.91 13.52 12.49
C THR A 60 -13.21 12.66 11.44
N VAL A 61 -12.96 11.39 11.76
CA VAL A 61 -12.34 10.46 10.81
C VAL A 61 -13.36 10.10 9.73
N ASP A 62 -13.03 10.43 8.47
CA ASP A 62 -13.79 10.01 7.30
C ASP A 62 -13.42 8.56 6.94
N ARG A 63 -12.13 8.33 6.63
CA ARG A 63 -11.67 7.01 6.16
C ARG A 63 -10.18 6.80 6.33
N PHE A 64 -9.80 5.54 6.52
CA PHE A 64 -8.41 5.07 6.44
C PHE A 64 -8.06 4.69 4.99
N THR A 65 -6.89 5.11 4.54
CA THR A 65 -6.39 4.84 3.19
C THR A 65 -5.02 4.18 3.27
N ALA A 66 -4.79 3.24 2.36
CA ALA A 66 -3.50 2.56 2.20
C ALA A 66 -3.10 2.67 0.73
N ARG A 67 -1.81 2.86 0.46
CA ARG A 67 -1.26 2.87 -0.90
C ARG A 67 0.01 2.03 -0.95
N LEU A 68 0.11 1.20 -1.98
CA LEU A 68 1.33 0.44 -2.26
C LEU A 68 2.24 1.28 -3.17
N VAL A 69 3.48 1.52 -2.74
CA VAL A 69 4.44 2.35 -3.48
C VAL A 69 5.76 1.61 -3.64
N VAL A 70 6.34 1.69 -4.83
CA VAL A 70 7.66 1.12 -5.13
C VAL A 70 8.77 2.02 -4.57
N GLN A 71 9.80 1.42 -3.99
CA GLN A 71 11.03 2.10 -3.57
C GLN A 71 11.92 2.39 -4.78
N GLY A 72 11.52 3.40 -5.55
CA GLY A 72 12.13 3.77 -6.84
C GLY A 72 13.59 4.26 -6.76
N ASN A 73 14.12 4.54 -5.56
CA ASN A 73 15.53 4.89 -5.37
C ASN A 73 16.52 3.77 -5.74
N THR A 74 16.03 2.55 -5.98
CA THR A 74 16.81 1.40 -6.44
C THR A 74 16.51 1.00 -7.88
N GLN A 75 15.71 1.80 -8.60
CA GLN A 75 15.39 1.57 -10.01
C GLN A 75 16.63 1.85 -10.86
N LEU A 76 17.08 0.83 -11.58
CA LEU A 76 18.11 0.98 -12.61
C LEU A 76 17.45 1.25 -13.95
N TYR A 77 17.99 2.20 -14.71
CA TYR A 77 17.61 2.42 -16.10
C TYR A 77 17.89 1.16 -16.93
N GLY A 78 16.95 0.80 -17.79
CA GLY A 78 17.04 -0.38 -18.67
C GLY A 78 15.99 -0.29 -19.76
#